data_AF-A0A7W1S990-F1
#
_entry.id   AF-A0A7W1S990-F1
#
_cell.length_a   1.000
_cell.length_b   1.000
_cell.length_c   1.000
_cell.angle_alpha   90.00
_cell.angle_beta   90.00
_cell.angle_gamma   90.00
#
_symmetry.space_group_name_H-M   'P 1'
#
loop_
_entity.id
_entity.type
_entity.pdbx_description
1 polymer ?
#
loop_
_entity_poly.entity_id
_entity_poly.type
_entity_poly.pdbx_seq_one_letter_code
_entity_poly.pdbx_strand_id
1 'polypeptide(L)'
;MYVEAMVGFDVREIQSNFAEMWTPDRQALYLLRTDLDKPLSTDDMVWLRVFRNVKVDLPTWVWEPVLVSARIDLPAWVGPRHDTWENLKQMQAFMVEHRAELSPMRYWTIAITQCVSPEEVAAWYPIVPPDVAPEWTFLGYDVSDYFLLSGLMNCGYQTEDGDLKGQWAHKLNRYHLFDKMDDALAFAQFSDGRVKEHAPFFAYGIYVIDRY
;
A
#
# COMPACT_ATOMS: atom_id res chain seq x y z
N MET A 1 0.52 -9.54 22.04
CA MET A 1 -0.12 -8.24 21.77
C MET A 1 0.69 -7.61 20.65
N TYR A 2 0.04 -7.19 19.57
CA TYR A 2 0.71 -6.52 18.45
C TYR A 2 0.87 -5.03 18.74
N VAL A 3 1.90 -4.43 18.15
CA VAL A 3 2.16 -2.99 18.11
C VAL A 3 2.33 -2.56 16.65
N GLU A 4 2.04 -1.31 16.34
CA GLU A 4 2.39 -0.74 15.05
C GLU A 4 3.80 -0.18 15.09
N ALA A 5 4.63 -0.59 14.13
CA ALA A 5 5.97 -0.07 13.94
C ALA A 5 6.11 0.53 12.55
N MET A 6 6.83 1.66 12.46
CA MET A 6 7.04 2.35 11.19
C MET A 6 7.84 1.48 10.21
N VAL A 7 7.35 1.38 8.98
CA VAL A 7 8.00 0.70 7.86
C VAL A 7 8.76 1.72 7.01
N GLY A 8 8.14 2.86 6.73
CA GLY A 8 8.70 3.91 5.89
C GLY A 8 7.65 4.90 5.40
N PHE A 9 8.10 5.81 4.54
CA PHE A 9 7.28 6.84 3.92
C PHE A 9 7.23 6.65 2.40
N ASP A 10 6.15 7.12 1.79
CA ASP A 10 5.95 6.96 0.35
C ASP A 10 5.11 8.11 -0.22
N VAL A 11 5.12 8.22 -1.54
CA VAL A 11 4.30 9.18 -2.30
C VAL A 11 3.49 8.42 -3.33
N ARG A 12 2.17 8.49 -3.20
CA ARG A 12 1.23 7.72 -4.01
C ARG A 12 0.36 8.64 -4.86
N GLU A 13 0.22 8.31 -6.13
CA GLU A 13 -0.61 9.10 -7.04
C GLU A 13 -2.09 8.94 -6.69
N ILE A 14 -2.89 9.99 -6.86
CA ILE A 14 -4.35 9.90 -6.67
C ILE A 14 -5.15 10.24 -7.93
N GLN A 15 -4.49 10.68 -9.00
CA GLN A 15 -5.13 11.17 -10.22
C GLN A 15 -5.66 10.08 -11.14
N SER A 16 -5.09 8.87 -11.13
CA SER A 16 -5.48 7.83 -12.09
C SER A 16 -6.96 7.52 -12.02
N ASN A 17 -7.58 7.38 -13.19
CA ASN A 17 -8.98 7.05 -13.34
C ASN A 17 -9.23 5.60 -12.89
N PHE A 18 -9.86 5.44 -11.73
CA PHE A 18 -10.18 4.13 -11.17
C PHE A 18 -10.99 3.27 -12.14
N ALA A 19 -12.00 3.85 -12.80
CA ALA A 19 -12.88 3.13 -13.71
C ALA A 19 -12.16 2.56 -14.94
N GLU A 20 -11.05 3.20 -15.37
CA GLU A 20 -10.21 2.71 -16.47
C GLU A 20 -9.26 1.60 -16.01
N MET A 21 -8.64 1.75 -14.84
CA MET A 21 -7.66 0.78 -14.32
C MET A 21 -8.30 -0.47 -13.71
N TRP A 22 -9.55 -0.36 -13.25
CA TRP A 22 -10.29 -1.41 -12.56
C TRP A 22 -11.58 -1.72 -13.29
N THR A 23 -11.44 -2.50 -14.37
CA THR A 23 -12.58 -3.04 -15.12
C THR A 23 -13.49 -3.87 -14.19
N PRO A 24 -14.77 -4.06 -14.53
CA PRO A 24 -15.67 -4.91 -13.76
C PRO A 24 -15.11 -6.31 -13.48
N ASP A 25 -14.44 -6.92 -14.46
CA ASP A 25 -13.81 -8.24 -14.30
C ASP A 25 -12.65 -8.20 -13.29
N ARG A 26 -11.81 -7.16 -13.35
CA ARG A 26 -10.73 -6.96 -12.37
C ARG A 26 -11.31 -6.74 -10.97
N GLN A 27 -12.34 -5.91 -10.82
CA GLN A 27 -13.00 -5.70 -9.54
C GLN A 27 -13.64 -6.99 -9.00
N ALA A 28 -14.30 -7.76 -9.86
CA ALA A 28 -14.92 -9.03 -9.47
C ALA A 28 -13.89 -10.05 -9.00
N LEU A 29 -12.71 -10.07 -9.66
CA LEU A 29 -11.61 -10.97 -9.34
C LEU A 29 -10.85 -10.54 -8.09
N TYR A 30 -10.62 -9.25 -7.87
CA TYR A 30 -9.65 -8.78 -6.87
C TYR A 30 -10.25 -8.01 -5.69
N LEU A 31 -11.54 -7.63 -5.71
CA LEU A 31 -12.15 -6.84 -4.64
C LEU A 31 -13.31 -7.57 -3.97
N LEU A 32 -13.40 -7.45 -2.64
CA LEU A 32 -14.51 -7.97 -1.84
C LEU A 32 -15.73 -7.03 -1.82
N ARG A 33 -15.54 -5.78 -2.27
CA ARG A 33 -16.53 -4.71 -2.41
C ARG A 33 -16.32 -4.06 -3.76
N THR A 34 -17.39 -3.61 -4.39
CA THR A 34 -17.33 -2.92 -5.70
C THR A 34 -17.98 -1.54 -5.64
N ASP A 35 -18.45 -1.13 -4.46
CA ASP A 35 -19.10 0.14 -4.18
C ASP A 35 -18.11 1.16 -3.59
N LEU A 36 -16.97 1.34 -4.26
CA LEU A 36 -15.89 2.23 -3.81
C LEU A 36 -15.39 3.18 -4.90
N ASP A 37 -14.86 4.32 -4.47
CA ASP A 37 -14.34 5.35 -5.36
C ASP A 37 -12.97 4.97 -5.96
N LYS A 38 -12.04 4.49 -5.11
CA LYS A 38 -10.70 4.02 -5.48
C LYS A 38 -10.11 3.18 -4.33
N PRO A 39 -9.63 1.95 -4.57
CA PRO A 39 -8.96 1.15 -3.57
C PRO A 39 -7.58 1.75 -3.31
N LEU A 40 -7.17 1.75 -2.04
CA LEU A 40 -5.85 2.19 -1.62
C LEU A 40 -5.12 1.00 -1.01
N SER A 41 -3.82 0.89 -1.25
CA SER A 41 -3.04 -0.27 -0.81
C SER A 41 -1.57 0.09 -0.67
N THR A 42 -0.85 -0.70 0.12
CA THR A 42 0.61 -0.73 0.13
C THR A 42 1.20 -1.29 -1.17
N ASP A 43 0.43 -2.10 -1.90
CA ASP A 43 0.77 -2.68 -3.19
C ASP A 43 0.79 -1.62 -4.29
N ASP A 44 1.91 -1.53 -5.00
CA ASP A 44 2.14 -0.54 -6.05
C ASP A 44 1.50 -0.90 -7.40
N MET A 45 0.89 -2.07 -7.52
CA MET A 45 0.01 -2.49 -8.64
C MET A 45 -1.45 -2.12 -8.40
N VAL A 46 -1.81 -1.81 -7.15
CA VAL A 46 -3.15 -1.35 -6.73
C VAL A 46 -3.18 0.17 -6.59
N TRP A 47 -2.21 0.75 -5.86
CA TRP A 47 -2.07 2.19 -5.67
C TRP A 47 -0.67 2.65 -6.09
N LEU A 48 -0.55 3.25 -7.28
CA LEU A 48 0.75 3.46 -7.89
C LEU A 48 1.62 4.44 -7.08
N ARG A 49 2.89 4.09 -6.91
CA ARG A 49 3.94 4.99 -6.42
C ARG A 49 4.30 6.04 -7.46
N VAL A 50 4.57 7.24 -6.99
CA VAL A 50 5.12 8.34 -7.80
C VAL A 50 6.60 8.09 -8.10
N PHE A 51 7.36 7.68 -7.09
CA PHE A 51 8.78 7.37 -7.25
C PHE A 51 8.97 5.87 -7.50
N ARG A 52 9.72 5.51 -8.54
CA ARG A 52 10.02 4.11 -8.88
C ARG A 52 11.45 3.97 -9.38
N ASN A 53 12.09 2.85 -9.05
CA ASN A 53 13.34 2.47 -9.69
C ASN A 53 13.06 1.99 -11.13
N VAL A 54 13.45 2.80 -12.13
CA VAL A 54 13.23 2.48 -13.56
C VAL A 54 13.93 1.18 -14.00
N LYS A 55 14.88 0.67 -13.22
CA LYS A 55 15.67 -0.53 -13.55
C LYS A 55 14.92 -1.86 -13.35
N VAL A 56 13.77 -1.87 -12.68
CA VAL A 56 12.94 -3.07 -12.54
C VAL A 56 11.83 -2.97 -13.56
N ASP A 57 12.09 -3.47 -14.77
CA ASP A 57 11.11 -3.55 -15.86
C ASP A 57 9.82 -4.16 -15.33
N LEU A 58 8.72 -3.40 -15.44
CA LEU A 58 7.40 -4.00 -15.27
C LEU A 58 7.28 -5.12 -16.31
N PRO A 59 6.74 -6.29 -15.93
CA PRO A 59 6.53 -7.34 -16.91
C PRO A 59 5.62 -6.81 -18.03
N THR A 60 5.90 -7.20 -19.28
CA THR A 60 5.29 -6.65 -20.50
C THR A 60 3.75 -6.75 -20.58
N TRP A 61 3.12 -7.50 -19.67
CA TRP A 61 1.67 -7.61 -19.54
C TRP A 61 1.04 -6.54 -18.62
N VAL A 62 1.85 -5.79 -17.86
CA VAL A 62 1.41 -4.57 -17.20
C VAL A 62 1.28 -3.52 -18.28
N TRP A 63 0.05 -3.35 -18.79
CA TRP A 63 -0.27 -2.22 -19.66
C TRP A 63 0.01 -0.95 -18.89
N GLU A 64 1.10 -0.27 -19.24
CA GLU A 64 1.37 1.07 -18.75
C GLU A 64 0.39 2.01 -19.47
N PRO A 65 -0.64 2.57 -18.79
CA PRO A 65 -1.22 3.77 -19.32
C PRO A 65 -0.09 4.80 -19.40
N VAL A 66 0.18 5.27 -20.62
CA VAL A 66 1.24 6.22 -21.03
C VAL A 66 1.20 7.56 -20.27
N LEU A 67 0.32 7.71 -19.28
CA LEU A 67 -0.07 8.98 -18.68
C LEU A 67 0.27 9.18 -17.20
N VAL A 68 0.77 8.20 -16.43
CA VAL A 68 0.81 8.38 -14.96
C VAL A 68 2.07 7.85 -14.27
N SER A 69 3.18 8.57 -14.42
CA SER A 69 4.09 8.90 -13.32
C SER A 69 5.21 9.76 -13.91
N ALA A 70 5.52 10.87 -13.27
CA ALA A 70 6.84 11.44 -13.42
C ALA A 70 7.77 10.34 -12.92
N ARG A 71 8.39 9.58 -13.82
CA ARG A 71 9.36 8.55 -13.47
C ARG A 71 10.60 9.25 -12.95
N ILE A 72 10.49 9.66 -11.71
CA ILE A 72 11.58 10.27 -10.97
C ILE A 72 12.32 9.09 -10.37
N ASP A 73 13.52 8.87 -10.88
CA ASP A 73 14.42 7.82 -10.41
C ASP A 73 14.69 8.00 -8.92
N LEU A 74 14.49 6.92 -8.16
CA LEU A 74 14.86 6.92 -6.75
C LEU A 74 16.40 7.05 -6.60
N PRO A 75 16.87 7.70 -5.53
CA PRO A 75 18.26 7.58 -5.11
C PRO A 75 18.67 6.11 -4.92
N ALA A 76 19.99 5.86 -4.96
CA ALA A 76 20.53 4.51 -4.79
C ALA A 76 20.14 3.84 -3.45
N TRP A 77 19.79 4.63 -2.44
CA TRP A 77 19.26 4.18 -1.17
C TRP A 77 18.18 5.14 -0.70
N VAL A 78 17.00 4.61 -0.42
CA VAL A 78 15.92 5.35 0.26
C VAL A 78 15.51 4.71 1.58
N GLY A 79 15.80 3.43 1.75
CA GLY A 79 15.51 2.72 2.98
C GLY A 79 15.68 1.22 2.84
N PRO A 80 15.59 0.48 3.95
CA PRO A 80 15.83 -0.96 3.99
C PRO A 80 14.64 -1.80 3.47
N ARG A 81 13.49 -1.18 3.19
CA ARG A 81 12.23 -1.90 2.92
C ARG A 81 11.55 -1.40 1.66
N HIS A 82 11.54 -2.26 0.63
CA HIS A 82 10.68 -2.19 -0.55
C HIS A 82 10.52 -0.77 -1.12
N ASP A 83 11.63 -0.08 -1.34
CA ASP A 83 11.68 1.28 -1.90
C ASP A 83 10.83 2.33 -1.14
N THR A 84 10.54 2.09 0.14
CA THR A 84 9.97 3.10 1.04
C THR A 84 11.09 3.91 1.69
N TRP A 85 10.81 5.19 1.93
CA TRP A 85 11.78 6.11 2.51
C TRP A 85 11.93 5.87 4.02
N GLU A 86 13.15 5.68 4.50
CA GLU A 86 13.45 5.55 5.93
C GLU A 86 13.41 6.89 6.66
N ASN A 87 13.39 8.02 5.93
CA ASN A 87 13.45 9.35 6.50
C ASN A 87 12.49 10.31 5.81
N LEU A 88 11.47 10.76 6.54
CA LEU A 88 10.42 11.65 6.04
C LEU A 88 10.99 12.97 5.51
N LYS A 89 11.97 13.56 6.20
CA LYS A 89 12.58 14.83 5.78
C LYS A 89 13.38 14.67 4.50
N GLN A 90 14.06 13.54 4.31
CA GLN A 90 14.78 13.26 3.06
C GLN A 90 13.80 13.08 1.90
N MET A 91 12.71 12.34 2.10
CA MET A 91 11.65 12.20 1.10
C MET A 91 11.07 13.58 0.72
N GLN A 92 10.74 14.41 1.71
CA GLN A 92 10.20 15.74 1.48
C GLN A 92 11.20 16.66 0.76
N ALA A 93 12.49 16.60 1.09
CA ALA A 93 13.52 17.36 0.39
C ALA A 93 13.64 16.92 -1.08
N PHE A 94 13.60 15.61 -1.33
CA PHE A 94 13.59 15.05 -2.68
C PHE A 94 12.38 15.50 -3.50
N MET A 95 11.19 15.54 -2.88
CA MET A 95 9.99 16.09 -3.52
C MET A 95 10.14 17.57 -3.89
N VAL A 96 10.83 18.37 -3.06
CA VAL A 96 11.09 19.78 -3.36
C VAL A 96 12.03 19.93 -4.54
N GLU A 97 13.06 19.09 -4.63
CA GLU A 97 13.99 19.05 -5.76
C GLU A 97 13.28 18.73 -7.08
N HIS A 98 12.32 17.78 -7.05
CA HIS A 98 11.54 17.35 -8.21
C HIS A 98 10.16 18.03 -8.34
N ARG A 99 10.01 19.23 -7.77
CA ARG A 99 8.71 19.93 -7.74
C ARG A 99 8.15 20.18 -9.14
N ALA A 100 8.99 20.45 -10.13
CA ALA A 100 8.53 20.77 -11.49
C ALA A 100 7.85 19.54 -12.14
N GLU A 101 8.42 18.36 -11.94
CA GLU A 101 7.92 17.09 -12.43
C GLU A 101 6.67 16.61 -11.66
N LEU A 102 6.58 16.95 -10.37
CA LEU A 102 5.44 16.64 -9.51
C LEU A 102 4.26 17.62 -9.70
N SER A 103 4.51 18.86 -10.13
CA SER A 103 3.48 19.90 -10.26
C SER A 103 2.24 19.55 -11.09
N PRO A 104 2.30 18.77 -12.19
CA PRO A 104 1.10 18.40 -12.94
C PRO A 104 0.32 17.25 -12.31
N MET A 105 0.82 16.65 -11.22
CA MET A 105 0.26 15.45 -10.61
C MET A 105 -0.48 15.75 -9.31
N ARG A 106 -1.53 14.97 -9.03
CA ARG A 106 -2.12 14.89 -7.70
C ARG A 106 -1.60 13.67 -6.97
N TYR A 107 -1.12 13.85 -5.74
CA TYR A 107 -0.51 12.80 -4.96
C TYR A 107 -0.68 13.03 -3.46
N TRP A 108 -0.61 11.95 -2.70
CA TRP A 108 -0.58 11.98 -1.25
C TRP A 108 0.79 11.51 -0.76
N THR A 109 1.30 12.17 0.26
CA THR A 109 2.41 11.65 1.05
C THR A 109 1.82 10.78 2.15
N ILE A 110 2.40 9.60 2.34
CA ILE A 110 1.90 8.64 3.32
C ILE A 110 3.02 8.11 4.21
N ALA A 111 2.63 7.69 5.40
CA ALA A 111 3.40 6.79 6.24
C ALA A 111 2.78 5.40 6.20
N ILE A 112 3.64 4.38 6.24
CA ILE A 112 3.27 2.97 6.29
C ILE A 112 3.82 2.40 7.59
N THR A 113 2.95 1.73 8.33
CA THR A 113 3.31 0.96 9.53
C THR A 113 2.97 -0.51 9.31
N GLN A 114 3.49 -1.38 10.16
CA GLN A 114 3.17 -2.80 10.16
C GLN A 114 2.84 -3.25 11.59
N CYS A 115 1.80 -4.06 11.73
CA CYS A 115 1.42 -4.68 12.99
C CYS A 115 2.35 -5.86 13.27
N VAL A 116 3.18 -5.73 14.30
CA VAL A 116 4.22 -6.72 14.64
C VAL A 116 4.29 -6.98 16.13
N SER A 117 5.00 -8.05 16.51
CA SER A 117 5.28 -8.28 17.93
C SER A 117 6.34 -7.27 18.44
N PRO A 118 6.28 -6.84 19.71
CA PRO A 118 7.29 -5.93 20.27
C PRO A 118 8.74 -6.45 20.16
N GLU A 119 8.94 -7.76 20.18
CA GLU A 119 10.27 -8.39 20.06
C GLU A 119 10.85 -8.22 18.66
N GLU A 120 10.02 -8.28 17.62
CA GLU A 120 10.45 -8.08 16.23
C GLU A 120 10.91 -6.64 15.98
N VAL A 121 10.22 -5.65 16.55
CA VAL A 121 10.56 -4.22 16.39
C VAL A 121 11.98 -3.90 16.84
N ALA A 122 12.45 -4.55 17.91
CA ALA A 122 13.78 -4.28 18.48
C ALA A 122 14.94 -4.60 17.49
N ALA A 123 14.70 -5.46 16.51
CA ALA A 123 15.67 -5.83 15.49
C ALA A 123 15.59 -4.96 14.23
N TRP A 124 14.63 -4.03 14.16
CA TRP A 124 14.38 -3.26 12.94
C TRP A 124 15.35 -2.11 12.76
N TYR A 125 15.66 -1.85 11.50
CA TYR A 125 16.39 -0.65 11.11
C TYR A 125 15.55 0.60 11.45
N PRO A 126 16.16 1.66 12.02
CA PRO A 126 15.41 2.83 12.48
C PRO A 126 14.81 3.64 11.33
N ILE A 127 13.53 4.00 11.46
CA ILE A 127 12.82 4.92 10.57
C ILE A 127 12.64 6.27 11.27
N VAL A 128 12.69 7.38 10.52
CA VAL A 128 12.70 8.75 11.07
C VAL A 128 11.58 9.60 10.44
N PRO A 129 10.56 10.03 11.20
CA PRO A 129 10.30 9.68 12.61
C PRO A 129 9.88 8.20 12.79
N PRO A 130 10.09 7.61 13.99
CA PRO A 130 9.73 6.23 14.26
C PRO A 130 8.25 6.03 14.60
N ASP A 131 7.55 7.11 14.96
CA ASP A 131 6.17 7.10 15.43
C ASP A 131 5.27 7.84 14.45
N VAL A 132 4.00 7.41 14.39
CA VAL A 132 2.94 8.12 13.69
C VAL A 132 2.64 9.43 14.42
N ALA A 133 2.68 10.55 13.68
CA ALA A 133 2.33 11.85 14.26
C ALA A 133 0.81 11.97 14.46
N PRO A 134 0.34 12.63 15.53
CA PRO A 134 -1.09 12.74 15.85
C PRO A 134 -1.92 13.50 14.80
N GLU A 135 -1.28 14.33 13.98
CA GLU A 135 -1.91 15.06 12.88
C GLU A 135 -2.12 14.22 11.62
N TRP A 136 -1.49 13.04 11.50
CA TRP A 136 -1.64 12.19 10.32
C TRP A 136 -3.00 11.51 10.32
N THR A 137 -3.62 11.44 9.13
CA THR A 137 -4.96 10.85 8.99
C THR A 137 -4.84 9.36 8.70
N PHE A 138 -5.26 8.53 9.65
CA PHE A 138 -5.39 7.09 9.44
C PHE A 138 -6.42 6.77 8.33
N LEU A 139 -6.03 5.93 7.36
CA LEU A 139 -6.89 5.50 6.26
C LEU A 139 -7.45 4.09 6.43
N GLY A 140 -6.81 3.25 7.23
CA GLY A 140 -7.12 1.84 7.36
C GLY A 140 -5.88 0.95 7.28
N TYR A 141 -6.10 -0.35 7.49
CA TYR A 141 -5.11 -1.40 7.35
C TYR A 141 -5.29 -2.15 6.03
N ASP A 142 -4.20 -2.30 5.29
CA ASP A 142 -4.07 -3.25 4.19
C ASP A 142 -3.49 -4.57 4.73
N VAL A 143 -3.59 -5.63 3.94
CA VAL A 143 -2.98 -6.93 4.25
C VAL A 143 -2.12 -7.37 3.08
N SER A 144 -0.81 -7.41 3.30
CA SER A 144 0.17 -7.65 2.23
C SER A 144 1.29 -8.58 2.68
N ASP A 145 1.99 -9.19 1.74
CA ASP A 145 3.17 -10.00 2.05
C ASP A 145 4.38 -9.13 2.42
N TYR A 146 5.54 -9.76 2.57
CA TYR A 146 6.80 -9.05 2.83
C TYR A 146 7.14 -8.05 1.71
N PHE A 147 6.83 -8.38 0.45
CA PHE A 147 7.09 -7.54 -0.72
C PHE A 147 6.02 -6.47 -0.97
N LEU A 148 5.07 -6.31 -0.04
CA LEU A 148 3.92 -5.43 -0.14
C LEU A 148 2.92 -5.83 -1.24
N LEU A 149 2.95 -7.07 -1.71
CA LEU A 149 1.88 -7.61 -2.56
C LEU A 149 0.62 -7.80 -1.72
N SER A 150 -0.48 -7.13 -2.09
CA SER A 150 -1.70 -7.14 -1.27
C SER A 150 -2.47 -8.44 -1.44
N GLY A 151 -2.60 -9.19 -0.34
CA GLY A 151 -3.50 -10.34 -0.24
C GLY A 151 -4.96 -9.92 -0.33
N LEU A 152 -5.28 -8.67 0.06
CA LEU A 152 -6.62 -8.11 0.04
C LEU A 152 -7.07 -7.66 -1.36
N MET A 153 -6.14 -7.23 -2.22
CA MET A 153 -6.48 -6.59 -3.50
C MET A 153 -5.68 -7.05 -4.72
N ASN A 154 -4.72 -7.98 -4.59
CA ASN A 154 -3.85 -8.39 -5.70
C ASN A 154 -3.51 -9.89 -5.74
N CYS A 155 -4.12 -10.73 -4.91
CA CYS A 155 -3.97 -12.19 -4.99
C CYS A 155 -5.14 -12.94 -5.63
N GLY A 156 -6.15 -12.20 -6.13
CA GLY A 156 -7.37 -12.75 -6.74
C GLY A 156 -8.23 -13.55 -5.75
N TYR A 157 -9.53 -13.61 -6.01
CA TYR A 157 -10.49 -14.42 -5.27
C TYR A 157 -11.11 -15.44 -6.23
N GLN A 158 -11.00 -16.70 -5.89
CA GLN A 158 -11.53 -17.80 -6.68
C GLN A 158 -12.85 -18.30 -6.10
N THR A 159 -13.66 -18.98 -6.91
CA THR A 159 -14.94 -19.52 -6.45
C THR A 159 -14.80 -20.53 -5.31
N GLU A 160 -13.66 -21.21 -5.24
CA GLU A 160 -13.33 -22.18 -4.18
C GLU A 160 -13.04 -21.55 -2.81
N ASP A 161 -12.83 -20.22 -2.75
CA ASP A 161 -12.63 -19.49 -1.51
C ASP A 161 -13.93 -19.33 -0.67
N GLY A 162 -15.09 -19.72 -1.23
CA GLY A 162 -16.39 -19.61 -0.57
C GLY A 162 -16.94 -18.17 -0.56
N ASP A 163 -17.86 -17.87 0.36
CA ASP A 163 -18.50 -16.55 0.47
C ASP A 163 -17.61 -15.55 1.24
N LEU A 164 -16.48 -15.16 0.65
CA LEU A 164 -15.58 -14.17 1.23
C LEU A 164 -16.20 -12.78 1.32
N LYS A 165 -17.04 -12.41 0.34
CA LYS A 165 -17.72 -11.11 0.33
C LYS A 165 -18.66 -10.99 1.53
N GLY A 166 -19.50 -12.00 1.79
CA GLY A 166 -20.36 -12.02 2.98
C GLY A 166 -19.57 -11.93 4.29
N GLN A 167 -18.40 -12.59 4.35
CA GLN A 167 -17.58 -12.65 5.56
C GLN A 167 -16.81 -11.36 5.87
N TRP A 168 -16.25 -10.70 4.85
CA TRP A 168 -15.26 -9.64 5.08
C TRP A 168 -15.68 -8.26 4.57
N ALA A 169 -16.56 -8.18 3.56
CA ALA A 169 -16.87 -6.89 2.91
C ALA A 169 -17.40 -5.84 3.91
N HIS A 170 -18.24 -6.24 4.86
CA HIS A 170 -18.82 -5.34 5.86
C HIS A 170 -17.80 -4.76 6.86
N LYS A 171 -16.57 -5.31 6.89
CA LYS A 171 -15.46 -4.85 7.76
C LYS A 171 -14.52 -3.87 7.04
N LEU A 172 -14.69 -3.71 5.73
CA LEU A 172 -13.87 -2.85 4.91
C LEU A 172 -14.50 -1.46 4.80
N ASN A 173 -13.68 -0.43 4.79
CA ASN A 173 -14.08 0.95 4.63
C ASN A 173 -14.17 1.36 3.14
N ARG A 174 -14.37 2.66 2.89
CA ARG A 174 -14.55 3.21 1.54
C ARG A 174 -13.33 3.07 0.61
N TYR A 175 -12.15 2.80 1.16
CA TYR A 175 -10.91 2.60 0.41
C TYR A 175 -10.56 1.12 0.24
N HIS A 176 -11.46 0.22 0.61
CA HIS A 176 -11.21 -1.22 0.64
C HIS A 176 -10.16 -1.65 1.68
N LEU A 177 -10.00 -0.89 2.76
CA LEU A 177 -9.09 -1.17 3.88
C LEU A 177 -9.87 -1.55 5.13
N PHE A 178 -9.26 -2.26 6.08
CA PHE A 178 -9.86 -2.54 7.38
C PHE A 178 -9.74 -1.34 8.33
N ASP A 179 -10.81 -0.95 9.02
CA ASP A 179 -10.74 0.10 10.06
C ASP A 179 -10.15 -0.38 11.39
N LYS A 180 -10.10 -1.71 11.60
CA LYS A 180 -9.68 -2.33 12.86
C LYS A 180 -8.49 -3.26 12.64
N MET A 181 -7.47 -3.11 13.48
CA MET A 181 -6.27 -3.95 13.46
C MET A 181 -6.61 -5.44 13.60
N ASP A 182 -7.52 -5.80 14.51
CA ASP A 182 -7.89 -7.21 14.75
C ASP A 182 -8.51 -7.87 13.51
N ASP A 183 -9.31 -7.12 12.74
CA ASP A 183 -9.90 -7.63 11.49
C ASP A 183 -8.84 -7.83 10.42
N ALA A 184 -7.86 -6.90 10.31
CA ALA A 184 -6.74 -7.03 9.39
C ALA A 184 -5.81 -8.19 9.75
N LEU A 185 -5.50 -8.39 11.04
CA LEU A 185 -4.70 -9.52 11.53
C LEU A 185 -5.40 -10.86 11.28
N ALA A 186 -6.71 -10.93 11.50
CA ALA A 186 -7.51 -12.11 11.17
C ALA A 186 -7.49 -12.40 9.66
N PHE A 187 -7.57 -11.36 8.83
CA PHE A 187 -7.50 -11.51 7.38
C PHE A 187 -6.09 -11.89 6.88
N ALA A 188 -5.03 -11.44 7.56
CA ALA A 188 -3.66 -11.86 7.29
C ALA A 188 -3.49 -13.37 7.52
N GLN A 189 -3.92 -13.88 8.68
CA GLN A 189 -3.91 -15.31 8.97
C GLN A 189 -4.75 -16.13 7.98
N PHE A 190 -5.91 -15.60 7.58
CA PHE A 190 -6.72 -16.21 6.53
C PHE A 190 -5.97 -16.26 5.19
N SER A 191 -5.29 -15.15 4.82
CA SER A 191 -4.53 -15.05 3.57
C SER A 191 -3.32 -15.99 3.55
N ASP A 192 -2.65 -16.22 4.68
CA ASP A 192 -1.58 -17.22 4.81
C ASP A 192 -2.05 -18.63 4.41
N GLY A 193 -3.29 -18.98 4.75
CA GLY A 193 -3.88 -20.26 4.41
C GLY A 193 -4.31 -20.34 2.93
N ARG A 194 -4.78 -19.23 2.37
CA ARG A 194 -5.33 -19.12 1.02
C ARG A 194 -4.26 -19.00 -0.06
N VAL A 195 -3.22 -18.19 0.17
CA VAL A 195 -2.19 -17.82 -0.80
C VAL A 195 -0.81 -18.20 -0.25
N LYS A 196 -0.56 -19.51 -0.15
CA LYS A 196 0.59 -20.07 0.60
C LYS A 196 1.95 -19.66 0.05
N GLU A 197 2.03 -19.43 -1.25
CA GLU A 197 3.24 -18.99 -1.95
C GLU A 197 3.69 -17.57 -1.59
N HIS A 198 2.78 -16.76 -1.05
CA HIS A 198 3.02 -15.38 -0.60
C HIS A 198 2.99 -15.23 0.92
N ALA A 199 2.63 -16.29 1.66
CA ALA A 199 2.72 -16.27 3.12
C ALA A 199 4.19 -16.06 3.57
N PRO A 200 4.44 -15.32 4.66
CA PRO A 200 3.45 -14.70 5.55
C PRO A 200 2.92 -13.35 5.05
N PHE A 201 1.63 -13.11 5.32
CA PHE A 201 0.95 -11.82 5.21
C PHE A 201 0.97 -11.07 6.53
N PHE A 202 0.94 -9.73 6.44
CA PHE A 202 0.98 -8.82 7.57
C PHE A 202 -0.06 -7.71 7.39
N ALA A 203 -0.56 -7.19 8.50
CA ALA A 203 -1.42 -6.01 8.50
C ALA A 203 -0.56 -4.73 8.47
N TYR A 204 -0.77 -3.87 7.48
CA TYR A 204 -0.05 -2.62 7.31
C TYR A 204 -0.98 -1.41 7.48
N GLY A 205 -0.70 -0.54 8.44
CA GLY A 205 -1.46 0.69 8.66
C GLY A 205 -1.01 1.78 7.70
N ILE A 206 -1.97 2.45 7.04
CA ILE A 206 -1.70 3.53 6.08
C ILE A 206 -2.18 4.86 6.66
N TYR A 207 -1.31 5.87 6.65
CA TYR A 207 -1.57 7.19 7.20
C TYR A 207 -1.24 8.27 6.19
N VAL A 208 -2.16 9.21 5.95
CA VAL A 208 -1.89 10.40 5.12
C VAL A 208 -1.19 11.44 5.96
N ILE A 209 -0.05 11.91 5.44
CA ILE A 209 0.73 13.01 5.99
C ILE A 209 0.22 14.32 5.39
N ASP A 210 0.27 14.45 4.05
CA ASP A 210 -0.21 15.62 3.30
C ASP A 210 -0.92 15.21 2.00
N ARG A 211 -1.73 16.13 1.46
CA ARG A 211 -2.44 15.99 0.19
C ARG A 211 -2.08 17.14 -0.74
N TYR A 212 -1.66 16.83 -1.96
CA TYR A 212 -1.29 17.80 -3.00
C TYR A 212 -2.18 17.65 -4.24
#